data_AF-A0A9W4KCR3-F1
#
_entry.id   AF-A0A9W4KCR3-F1
#
_cell.length_a   1.000
_cell.length_b   1.000
_cell.length_c   1.000
_cell.angle_alpha   90.00
_cell.angle_beta   90.00
_cell.angle_gamma   90.00
#
_symmetry.space_group_name_H-M   'P 1'
#
loop_
_entity.id
_entity.type
_entity.pdbx_description
1 polymer ?
#
loop_
_entity_poly.entity_id
_entity_poly.type
_entity_poly.pdbx_seq_one_letter_code
_entity_poly.pdbx_strand_id
1 'polypeptide(L)'
;MSNVSMGTAMSMGLETENDLSKCKKTRSSSHSLRMDVQQLGDSIENAINLVDSPKSDIRCECASCRDDHIQDDMIKTKCSHFYCKSCLVRLFKNALRDESLFPPQCCHEPIAASEKMLGSVLVQKHKEKAIELKDLDRTYCSDSKCAQYLPRKAPRERVCKCASCGVRTCRKCKKSAHRGACVYKLDALLEELAGCKKWQRCSNCSRLIELSTGCNHIT
;
A
#
# COMPACT_ATOMS: atom_id res chain seq x y z
N MET A 1 64.35 -6.32 35.37
CA MET A 1 64.68 -5.10 34.61
C MET A 1 63.41 -4.28 34.45
N SER A 2 63.42 -3.06 35.01
CA SER A 2 62.77 -1.81 34.53
C SER A 2 61.26 -1.83 34.23
N ASN A 3 60.41 -1.29 35.13
CA ASN A 3 59.84 0.08 35.20
C ASN A 3 58.78 0.40 34.12
N VAL A 4 57.47 0.55 34.41
CA VAL A 4 56.67 1.63 35.11
C VAL A 4 56.14 2.72 34.17
N SER A 5 54.81 2.95 34.18
CA SER A 5 54.05 4.23 34.02
C SER A 5 52.67 3.91 33.44
N MET A 6 51.54 4.60 33.67
CA MET A 6 51.01 5.71 34.50
C MET A 6 49.48 5.61 34.22
N GLY A 7 48.52 6.06 35.01
CA GLY A 7 48.51 6.97 36.14
C GLY A 7 47.09 7.06 36.73
N THR A 8 47.05 7.76 37.85
CA THR A 8 46.08 7.72 38.95
C THR A 8 44.98 8.78 38.83
N ALA A 9 43.78 8.46 39.31
CA ALA A 9 42.71 9.38 39.67
C ALA A 9 42.67 9.59 41.19
N MET A 10 42.29 10.78 41.67
CA MET A 10 41.60 11.14 42.93
C MET A 10 41.23 12.65 42.84
N SER A 11 40.20 13.23 43.43
CA SER A 11 39.80 13.16 44.85
C SER A 11 38.37 13.70 45.10
N MET A 12 37.86 13.26 46.26
CA MET A 12 36.76 13.80 47.11
C MET A 12 37.03 15.26 47.53
N GLY A 13 36.15 16.10 48.08
CA GLY A 13 34.83 16.02 48.72
C GLY A 13 34.74 17.11 49.80
N LEU A 14 33.53 17.70 49.95
CA LEU A 14 32.89 18.33 51.14
C LEU A 14 33.29 19.72 51.70
N GLU A 15 32.30 20.62 51.59
CA GLU A 15 31.63 21.49 52.60
C GLU A 15 32.40 22.55 53.44
N THR A 16 31.91 23.80 53.39
CA THR A 16 31.15 24.47 54.48
C THR A 16 30.67 25.88 54.09
N GLU A 17 29.52 26.28 54.67
CA GLU A 17 28.79 27.56 54.57
C GLU A 17 29.65 28.75 55.11
N ASN A 18 29.39 30.05 55.01
CA ASN A 18 28.22 30.92 54.90
C ASN A 18 28.77 32.35 54.68
N ASP A 19 28.12 33.24 53.92
CA ASP A 19 27.78 34.60 54.39
C ASP A 19 27.18 35.53 53.31
N LEU A 20 26.24 36.31 53.82
CA LEU A 20 25.27 37.17 53.17
C LEU A 20 25.88 38.45 52.57
N SER A 21 25.27 38.92 51.48
CA SER A 21 24.79 40.30 51.25
C SER A 21 25.32 41.10 50.05
N LYS A 22 24.40 41.32 49.08
CA LYS A 22 24.00 42.59 48.42
C LYS A 22 23.71 42.38 46.93
N CYS A 23 22.43 42.19 46.59
CA CYS A 23 21.90 42.67 45.31
C CYS A 23 20.69 43.57 45.59
N LYS A 24 20.81 44.83 45.14
CA LYS A 24 19.91 45.93 45.44
C LYS A 24 18.56 45.71 44.73
N LYS A 25 17.48 45.69 45.52
CA LYS A 25 16.10 45.78 45.04
C LYS A 25 15.87 47.16 44.40
N THR A 26 15.66 47.23 43.10
CA THR A 26 15.01 48.37 42.46
C THR A 26 13.50 48.11 42.41
N ARG A 27 12.74 48.86 43.21
CA ARG A 27 11.27 48.89 43.17
C ARG A 27 10.85 49.73 41.97
N SER A 28 10.74 49.10 40.80
CA SER A 28 10.09 49.72 39.64
C SER A 28 8.58 49.54 39.75
N SER A 29 7.84 50.61 39.50
CA SER A 29 6.39 50.74 39.64
C SER A 29 5.63 49.56 38.99
N SER A 30 4.92 48.81 39.82
CA SER A 30 4.09 47.65 39.45
C SER A 30 2.92 48.00 38.51
N HIS A 31 2.63 49.30 38.33
CA HIS A 31 1.60 49.76 37.41
C HIS A 31 2.07 49.76 35.94
N SER A 32 3.35 50.09 35.68
CA SER A 32 3.92 50.08 34.32
C SER A 32 4.02 48.67 33.78
N LEU A 33 4.56 47.75 34.58
CA LEU A 33 4.71 46.34 34.23
C LEU A 33 3.35 45.63 34.03
N ARG A 34 2.30 46.09 34.71
CA ARG A 34 0.93 45.58 34.48
C ARG A 34 0.35 46.03 33.15
N MET A 35 0.59 47.28 32.75
CA MET A 35 0.12 47.79 31.45
C MET A 35 0.85 47.09 30.28
N ASP A 36 2.15 46.85 30.43
CA ASP A 36 2.97 46.18 29.41
C ASP A 36 2.59 44.70 29.22
N VAL A 37 2.23 44.01 30.32
CA VAL A 37 1.73 42.62 30.27
C VAL A 37 0.34 42.55 29.65
N GLN A 38 -0.54 43.51 29.96
CA GLN A 38 -1.88 43.57 29.36
C GLN A 38 -1.79 43.79 27.84
N GLN A 39 -0.97 44.74 27.41
CA GLN A 39 -0.78 45.07 26.00
C GLN A 39 -0.15 43.93 25.20
N LEU A 40 0.74 43.16 25.83
CA LEU A 40 1.30 41.94 25.24
C LEU A 40 0.24 40.82 25.15
N GLY A 41 -0.60 40.67 26.18
CA GLY A 41 -1.73 39.74 26.17
C GLY A 41 -2.73 40.04 25.05
N ASP A 42 -3.13 41.30 24.91
CA ASP A 42 -4.07 41.74 23.87
C ASP A 42 -3.46 41.58 22.46
N SER A 43 -2.14 41.76 22.33
CA SER A 43 -1.41 41.54 21.07
C SER A 43 -1.32 40.06 20.71
N ILE A 44 -1.15 39.19 21.70
CA ILE A 44 -1.15 37.73 21.52
C ILE A 44 -2.56 37.24 21.16
N GLU A 45 -3.59 37.74 21.84
CA GLU A 45 -4.99 37.37 21.57
C GLU A 45 -5.44 37.81 20.17
N ASN A 46 -5.09 39.04 19.77
CA ASN A 46 -5.32 39.50 18.40
C ASN A 46 -4.52 38.72 17.35
N ALA A 47 -3.27 38.31 17.66
CA ALA A 47 -2.49 37.47 16.77
C ALA A 47 -3.10 36.07 16.63
N ILE A 48 -3.60 35.46 17.72
CA ILE A 48 -4.32 34.18 17.69
C ILE A 48 -5.60 34.30 16.85
N ASN A 49 -6.37 35.37 17.04
CA ASN A 49 -7.59 35.65 16.26
C ASN A 49 -7.31 35.89 14.76
N LEU A 50 -6.10 36.32 14.38
CA LEU A 50 -5.68 36.43 12.98
C LEU A 50 -5.27 35.07 12.36
N VAL A 51 -4.94 34.06 13.17
CA VAL A 51 -4.64 32.69 12.68
C VAL A 51 -5.90 31.83 12.56
N ASP A 52 -6.93 32.11 13.35
CA ASP A 52 -8.26 31.49 13.27
C ASP A 52 -9.16 32.13 12.21
N SER A 53 -8.58 32.41 11.03
CA SER A 53 -9.39 32.65 9.84
C SER A 53 -10.21 31.38 9.59
N PRO A 54 -11.55 31.46 9.48
CA PRO A 54 -12.37 30.28 9.28
C PRO A 54 -11.86 29.62 7.99
N LYS A 55 -11.32 28.40 8.11
CA LYS A 55 -11.03 27.55 6.94
C LYS A 55 -12.28 27.60 6.08
N SER A 56 -12.20 28.30 4.95
CA SER A 56 -13.33 28.41 4.05
C SER A 56 -13.73 26.98 3.68
N ASP A 57 -14.92 26.55 4.10
CA ASP A 57 -15.46 25.23 3.80
C ASP A 57 -15.81 25.18 2.31
N ILE A 58 -14.78 25.08 1.47
CA ILE A 58 -14.96 24.87 0.03
C ILE A 58 -15.54 23.49 -0.11
N ARG A 59 -16.77 23.42 -0.61
CA ARG A 59 -17.48 22.17 -0.88
C ARG A 59 -17.35 21.79 -2.35
N CYS A 60 -17.26 20.50 -2.62
CA CYS A 60 -17.20 19.96 -3.97
C CYS A 60 -18.15 18.76 -4.10
N GLU A 61 -18.78 18.63 -5.26
CA GLU A 61 -19.64 17.50 -5.58
C GLU A 61 -18.80 16.24 -5.86
N CYS A 62 -19.22 15.09 -5.31
CA CYS A 62 -18.61 13.81 -5.63
C CYS A 62 -19.09 13.29 -6.99
N ALA A 63 -18.16 12.98 -7.89
CA ALA A 63 -18.46 12.43 -9.22
C ALA A 63 -19.18 11.07 -9.23
N SER A 64 -19.25 10.36 -8.09
CA SER A 64 -19.91 9.05 -7.99
C SER A 64 -21.28 9.08 -7.32
N CYS A 65 -21.45 9.79 -6.19
CA CYS A 65 -22.73 9.85 -5.48
C CYS A 65 -23.49 11.16 -5.72
N ARG A 66 -22.86 12.20 -6.27
CA ARG A 66 -23.42 13.54 -6.48
C ARG A 66 -23.77 14.30 -5.20
N ASP A 67 -23.20 13.88 -4.07
CA ASP A 67 -23.30 14.62 -2.80
C ASP A 67 -22.12 15.60 -2.66
N ASP A 68 -22.36 16.74 -2.02
CA ASP A 68 -21.33 17.72 -1.69
C ASP A 68 -20.57 17.35 -0.41
N HIS A 69 -19.25 17.46 -0.45
CA HIS A 69 -18.37 17.25 0.71
C HIS A 69 -17.31 18.35 0.82
N ILE A 70 -16.70 18.47 2.00
CA ILE A 70 -15.56 19.38 2.22
C ILE A 70 -14.39 18.93 1.34
N GLN A 71 -13.82 19.85 0.55
CA GLN A 71 -12.80 19.53 -0.45
C GLN A 71 -11.57 18.84 0.15
N ASP A 72 -11.13 19.24 1.35
CA ASP A 72 -9.97 18.68 2.05
C ASP A 72 -10.14 17.20 2.48
N ASP A 73 -11.38 16.74 2.55
CA ASP A 73 -11.78 15.36 2.85
C ASP A 73 -12.02 14.51 1.59
N MET A 74 -11.80 15.09 0.41
CA MET A 74 -11.96 14.43 -0.88
C MET A 74 -10.61 14.20 -1.57
N ILE A 75 -10.61 13.32 -2.57
CA ILE A 75 -9.48 13.20 -3.49
C ILE A 75 -9.82 13.89 -4.81
N LYS A 76 -8.94 14.80 -5.24
CA LYS A 76 -8.96 15.33 -6.61
C LYS A 76 -8.20 14.38 -7.53
N THR A 77 -8.85 13.97 -8.60
CA THR A 77 -8.28 13.08 -9.62
C THR A 77 -7.59 13.89 -10.73
N LYS A 78 -6.84 13.22 -11.61
CA LYS A 78 -6.16 13.89 -12.75
C LYS A 78 -7.15 14.54 -13.73
N CYS A 79 -8.32 13.93 -13.91
CA CYS A 79 -9.45 14.45 -14.68
C CYS A 79 -10.14 15.66 -13.99
N SER A 80 -9.61 16.18 -12.87
CA SER A 80 -10.17 17.23 -12.01
C SER A 80 -11.48 16.93 -11.27
N HIS A 81 -12.05 15.74 -11.42
CA HIS A 81 -13.20 15.30 -10.62
C HIS A 81 -12.82 14.98 -9.17
N PHE A 82 -13.78 15.15 -8.25
CA PHE A 82 -13.63 14.85 -6.83
C PHE A 82 -14.36 13.57 -6.43
N TYR A 83 -13.76 12.80 -5.52
CA TYR A 83 -14.40 11.63 -4.91
C TYR A 83 -14.38 11.72 -3.40
N CYS A 84 -15.54 11.51 -2.78
CA CYS A 84 -15.63 11.32 -1.34
C CYS A 84 -15.03 9.97 -0.93
N LYS A 85 -14.64 9.85 0.34
CA LYS A 85 -13.95 8.66 0.87
C LYS A 85 -14.73 7.36 0.66
N SER A 86 -16.04 7.38 0.94
CA SER A 86 -16.88 6.18 0.83
C SER A 86 -16.98 5.67 -0.61
N CYS A 87 -17.19 6.57 -1.58
CA CYS A 87 -17.24 6.25 -2.99
C CYS A 87 -15.89 5.76 -3.52
N LEU A 88 -14.78 6.41 -3.12
CA LEU A 88 -13.45 5.97 -3.51
C LEU A 88 -13.15 4.55 -2.99
N VAL A 89 -13.43 4.27 -1.71
CA VAL A 89 -13.24 2.93 -1.12
C VAL A 89 -14.09 1.88 -1.86
N ARG A 90 -15.34 2.21 -2.19
CA ARG A 90 -16.23 1.32 -2.94
C ARG A 90 -15.69 1.03 -4.33
N LEU A 91 -15.20 2.06 -5.04
CA LEU A 91 -14.61 1.90 -6.37
C LEU A 91 -13.42 0.94 -6.35
N PHE A 92 -12.49 1.12 -5.41
CA PHE A 92 -11.34 0.22 -5.25
C PHE A 92 -11.74 -1.21 -4.85
N LYS A 93 -12.72 -1.37 -3.95
CA LYS A 93 -13.24 -2.69 -3.59
C LYS A 93 -13.88 -3.42 -4.76
N ASN A 94 -14.60 -2.70 -5.63
CA ASN A 94 -15.22 -3.28 -6.82
C ASN A 94 -14.15 -3.75 -7.81
N ALA A 95 -13.11 -2.94 -8.06
CA ALA A 95 -11.98 -3.32 -8.91
C ALA A 95 -11.18 -4.52 -8.39
N LEU A 96 -11.20 -4.79 -7.09
CA LEU A 96 -10.60 -6.00 -6.53
C LEU A 96 -11.44 -7.27 -6.77
N ARG A 97 -12.75 -7.12 -6.98
CA ARG A 97 -13.70 -8.22 -7.21
C ARG A 97 -13.88 -8.53 -8.68
N ASP A 98 -13.89 -7.49 -9.51
CA ASP A 98 -14.14 -7.57 -10.94
C ASP A 98 -12.91 -7.04 -11.70
N GLU A 99 -12.24 -7.93 -12.43
CA GLU A 99 -11.04 -7.60 -13.20
C GLU A 99 -11.34 -6.60 -14.33
N SER A 100 -12.58 -6.53 -14.84
CA SER A 100 -12.97 -5.57 -15.88
C SER A 100 -13.00 -4.12 -15.37
N LEU A 101 -13.11 -3.94 -14.06
CA LEU A 101 -13.10 -2.63 -13.39
C LEU A 101 -11.69 -2.23 -12.92
N PHE A 102 -10.67 -3.06 -13.22
CA PHE A 102 -9.30 -2.80 -12.81
C PHE A 102 -8.45 -2.24 -13.97
N PRO A 103 -7.67 -1.16 -13.75
CA PRO A 103 -7.60 -0.36 -12.52
C PRO A 103 -8.81 0.59 -12.39
N PRO A 104 -9.14 1.06 -11.17
CA PRO A 104 -10.10 2.16 -10.99
C PRO A 104 -9.74 3.38 -11.85
N GLN A 105 -10.70 3.87 -12.64
CA GLN A 105 -10.50 4.97 -13.58
C GLN A 105 -11.57 6.05 -13.44
N CYS A 106 -11.19 7.29 -13.76
CA CYS A 106 -12.06 8.43 -14.02
C CYS A 106 -11.74 8.95 -15.42
N CYS A 107 -12.73 9.08 -16.31
CA CYS A 107 -12.51 9.65 -17.66
C CYS A 107 -11.33 8.99 -18.39
N HIS A 108 -11.22 7.65 -18.29
CA HIS A 108 -10.12 6.84 -18.83
C HIS A 108 -8.74 7.05 -18.18
N GLU A 109 -8.63 7.91 -17.17
CA GLU A 109 -7.42 8.12 -16.38
C GLU A 109 -7.42 7.28 -15.09
N PRO A 110 -6.37 6.50 -14.80
CA PRO A 110 -6.26 5.75 -13.55
C PRO A 110 -6.31 6.65 -12.32
N ILE A 111 -7.10 6.25 -11.33
CA ILE A 111 -7.19 6.93 -10.04
C ILE A 111 -6.08 6.40 -9.13
N ALA A 112 -5.24 7.29 -8.63
CA ALA A 112 -4.15 6.91 -7.72
C ALA A 112 -4.68 6.39 -6.38
N ALA A 113 -4.08 5.31 -5.88
CA ALA A 113 -4.42 4.74 -4.59
C ALA A 113 -3.85 5.65 -3.47
N SER A 114 -4.72 6.39 -2.77
CA SER A 114 -4.34 7.24 -1.64
C SER A 114 -4.44 6.49 -0.33
N GLU A 115 -3.33 6.29 0.38
CA GLU A 115 -3.32 5.64 1.71
C GLU A 115 -4.14 6.42 2.74
N LYS A 116 -4.13 7.76 2.70
CA LYS A 116 -4.96 8.63 3.57
C LYS A 116 -6.45 8.29 3.43
N MET A 117 -6.92 8.03 2.21
CA MET A 117 -8.33 7.83 1.91
C MET A 117 -8.75 6.36 2.03
N LEU A 118 -7.92 5.45 1.53
CA LEU A 118 -8.25 4.02 1.40
C LEU A 118 -7.80 3.18 2.59
N GLY A 119 -6.79 3.65 3.34
CA GLY A 119 -6.07 2.88 4.33
C GLY A 119 -5.04 1.92 3.70
N SER A 120 -3.99 1.62 4.46
CA SER A 120 -2.86 0.79 4.03
C SER A 120 -3.28 -0.60 3.54
N VAL A 121 -4.25 -1.23 4.21
CA VAL A 121 -4.74 -2.58 3.87
C VAL A 121 -5.34 -2.64 2.47
N LEU A 122 -6.18 -1.66 2.09
CA LEU A 122 -6.83 -1.66 0.79
C LEU A 122 -5.85 -1.30 -0.33
N VAL A 123 -4.93 -0.36 -0.06
CA VAL A 123 -3.84 -0.01 -0.98
C VAL A 123 -2.95 -1.22 -1.24
N GLN A 124 -2.60 -1.98 -0.20
CA GLN A 124 -1.78 -3.18 -0.33
C GLN A 124 -2.48 -4.26 -1.18
N LYS A 125 -3.76 -4.53 -0.94
CA LYS A 125 -4.55 -5.45 -1.78
C LYS A 125 -4.60 -5.00 -3.25
N HIS A 126 -4.75 -3.70 -3.50
CA HIS A 126 -4.70 -3.16 -4.86
C HIS A 126 -3.34 -3.38 -5.52
N LYS A 127 -2.23 -3.17 -4.80
CA LYS A 127 -0.88 -3.46 -5.30
C LYS A 127 -0.70 -4.95 -5.62
N GLU A 128 -1.15 -5.83 -4.73
CA GLU A 128 -1.11 -7.29 -4.94
C GLU A 128 -1.93 -7.72 -6.15
N LYS A 129 -3.15 -7.19 -6.31
CA LYS A 129 -3.99 -7.47 -7.49
C LYS A 129 -3.35 -6.93 -8.77
N ALA A 130 -2.68 -5.77 -8.74
CA ALA A 130 -1.94 -5.25 -9.89
C ALA A 130 -0.79 -6.18 -10.31
N ILE A 131 -0.09 -6.79 -9.34
CA ILE A 131 0.98 -7.77 -9.60
C ILE A 131 0.39 -9.06 -10.16
N GLU A 132 -0.71 -9.54 -9.57
CA GLU A 132 -1.45 -10.69 -10.07
C GLU A 132 -1.83 -10.49 -11.54
N LEU A 133 -2.50 -9.38 -11.86
CA LEU A 133 -3.00 -9.13 -13.21
C LEU A 133 -1.90 -8.97 -14.26
N LYS A 134 -0.69 -8.59 -13.84
CA LYS A 134 0.50 -8.49 -14.71
C LYS A 134 1.23 -9.82 -14.89
N ASP A 135 1.00 -10.83 -14.06
CA ASP A 135 1.60 -12.17 -14.23
C ASP A 135 0.90 -12.88 -15.41
N LEU A 136 1.65 -13.20 -16.47
CA LEU A 136 1.12 -13.91 -17.64
C LEU A 136 0.92 -15.41 -17.37
N ASP A 137 1.57 -15.97 -16.34
CA ASP A 137 1.50 -17.38 -15.94
C ASP A 137 0.93 -17.50 -14.51
N ARG A 138 -0.16 -16.76 -14.25
CA ARG A 138 -0.83 -16.73 -12.94
C ARG A 138 -1.04 -18.15 -12.43
N THR A 139 -0.70 -18.36 -11.17
CA THR A 139 -0.95 -19.62 -10.48
C THR A 139 -1.76 -19.29 -9.24
N TYR A 140 -2.87 -19.98 -9.08
CA TYR A 140 -3.72 -19.88 -7.89
C TYR A 140 -3.54 -21.13 -7.04
N CYS A 141 -3.90 -21.04 -5.77
CA CYS A 141 -3.95 -22.20 -4.90
C CYS A 141 -4.90 -23.26 -5.51
N SER A 142 -4.41 -24.51 -5.57
CA SER A 142 -5.19 -25.64 -6.09
C SER A 142 -6.37 -26.07 -5.20
N ASP A 143 -6.39 -25.62 -3.95
CA ASP A 143 -7.58 -25.72 -3.10
C ASP A 143 -8.61 -24.68 -3.53
N SER A 144 -9.77 -25.15 -4.01
CA SER A 144 -10.86 -24.31 -4.52
C SER A 144 -11.48 -23.40 -3.47
N LYS A 145 -11.41 -23.77 -2.18
CA LYS A 145 -11.87 -22.90 -1.08
C LYS A 145 -10.90 -21.75 -0.81
N CYS A 146 -9.62 -21.94 -1.10
CA CYS A 146 -8.60 -20.94 -0.91
C CYS A 146 -8.45 -20.05 -2.14
N ALA A 147 -8.19 -20.65 -3.31
CA ALA A 147 -8.01 -20.00 -4.60
C ALA A 147 -7.10 -18.75 -4.62
N GLN A 148 -6.25 -18.56 -3.60
CA GLN A 148 -5.41 -17.38 -3.45
C GLN A 148 -4.34 -17.36 -4.54
N TYR A 149 -4.07 -16.19 -5.11
CA TYR A 149 -2.96 -15.99 -6.04
C TYR A 149 -1.62 -16.36 -5.38
N LEU A 150 -0.76 -17.06 -6.13
CA LEU A 150 0.55 -17.54 -5.70
C LEU A 150 1.66 -16.80 -6.47
N PRO A 151 2.22 -15.72 -5.88
CA PRO A 151 3.24 -14.91 -6.53
C PRO A 151 4.44 -15.73 -6.98
N ARG A 152 4.95 -15.40 -8.17
CA ARG A 152 6.15 -16.03 -8.72
C ARG A 152 7.40 -15.53 -7.99
N LYS A 153 7.86 -16.26 -6.97
CA LYS A 153 9.10 -15.91 -6.25
C LYS A 153 10.36 -16.27 -7.05
N ALA A 154 10.38 -17.41 -7.73
CA ALA A 154 11.51 -17.87 -8.52
C ALA A 154 11.06 -18.52 -9.84
N PRO A 155 11.75 -18.29 -10.97
CA PRO A 155 11.30 -18.79 -12.27
C PRO A 155 11.26 -20.32 -12.41
N ARG A 156 12.10 -21.02 -11.66
CA ARG A 156 12.39 -22.44 -11.85
C ARG A 156 11.63 -23.35 -10.89
N GLU A 157 10.90 -22.79 -9.93
CA GLU A 157 10.25 -23.62 -8.91
C GLU A 157 8.94 -24.20 -9.44
N ARG A 158 8.92 -25.52 -9.65
CA ARG A 158 7.76 -26.24 -10.19
C ARG A 158 6.57 -26.25 -9.24
N VAL A 159 6.81 -26.14 -7.93
CA VAL A 159 5.79 -26.25 -6.88
C VAL A 159 5.82 -24.98 -6.04
N CYS A 160 4.66 -24.36 -5.84
CA CYS A 160 4.51 -23.23 -4.94
C CYS A 160 3.69 -23.63 -3.72
N LYS A 161 4.11 -23.21 -2.53
CA LYS A 161 3.37 -23.39 -1.29
C LYS A 161 2.51 -22.15 -1.02
N CYS A 162 1.20 -22.35 -0.83
CA CYS A 162 0.30 -21.28 -0.43
C CYS A 162 0.65 -20.80 0.99
N ALA A 163 0.82 -19.50 1.17
CA ALA A 163 1.08 -18.91 2.48
C ALA A 163 -0.15 -18.95 3.40
N SER A 164 -1.36 -18.95 2.83
CA SER A 164 -2.61 -18.88 3.59
C SER A 164 -3.06 -20.25 4.13
N CYS A 165 -3.05 -21.30 3.31
CA CYS A 165 -3.52 -22.63 3.69
C CYS A 165 -2.43 -23.72 3.68
N GLY A 166 -1.20 -23.40 3.28
CA GLY A 166 -0.09 -24.35 3.23
C GLY A 166 -0.14 -25.33 2.06
N VAL A 167 -1.23 -25.38 1.28
CA VAL A 167 -1.39 -26.28 0.13
C VAL A 167 -0.30 -26.03 -0.90
N ARG A 168 0.28 -27.11 -1.41
CA ARG A 168 1.32 -27.08 -2.43
C ARG A 168 0.68 -27.26 -3.81
N THR A 169 0.96 -26.35 -4.72
CA THR A 169 0.38 -26.33 -6.07
C THR A 169 1.48 -26.43 -7.12
N CYS A 170 1.31 -27.27 -8.14
CA CYS A 170 2.20 -27.34 -9.28
C CYS A 170 1.96 -26.15 -10.21
N ARG A 171 2.98 -25.32 -10.47
CA ARG A 171 2.86 -24.17 -11.37
C ARG A 171 2.64 -24.55 -12.83
N LYS A 172 3.11 -25.74 -13.24
CA LYS A 172 3.01 -26.20 -14.64
C LYS A 172 1.58 -26.63 -15.01
N CYS A 173 0.95 -27.47 -14.19
CA CYS A 173 -0.40 -27.96 -14.45
C CYS A 173 -1.51 -27.29 -13.61
N LYS A 174 -1.14 -26.37 -12.70
CA LYS A 174 -2.03 -25.63 -11.79
C LYS A 174 -2.85 -26.50 -10.81
N LYS A 175 -2.57 -27.80 -10.73
CA LYS A 175 -3.18 -28.76 -9.79
C LYS A 175 -2.35 -28.92 -8.52
N SER A 176 -2.85 -29.67 -7.55
CA SER A 176 -2.12 -30.06 -6.34
C SER A 176 -0.73 -30.62 -6.70
N ALA A 177 0.26 -30.30 -5.88
CA ALA A 177 1.63 -30.74 -6.08
C ALA A 177 1.70 -32.26 -6.13
N HIS A 178 2.49 -32.78 -7.08
CA HIS A 178 2.60 -34.19 -7.34
C HIS A 178 4.04 -34.55 -7.72
N ARG A 179 4.38 -35.85 -7.60
CA ARG A 179 5.64 -36.40 -8.11
C ARG A 179 5.48 -36.79 -9.58
N GLY A 180 6.58 -36.93 -10.32
CA GLY A 180 6.56 -37.35 -11.73
C GLY A 180 6.06 -36.28 -12.71
N ALA A 181 5.73 -36.67 -13.95
CA ALA A 181 5.30 -35.77 -15.02
C ALA A 181 3.88 -35.21 -14.77
N CYS A 182 3.59 -34.02 -15.30
CA CYS A 182 2.24 -33.44 -15.21
C CYS A 182 1.28 -34.22 -16.10
N VAL A 183 0.23 -34.78 -15.48
CA VAL A 183 -0.86 -35.42 -16.21
C VAL A 183 -1.94 -34.38 -16.50
N TYR A 184 -1.96 -33.91 -17.74
CA TYR A 184 -3.06 -33.10 -18.25
C TYR A 184 -4.19 -34.05 -18.59
N LYS A 185 -5.05 -34.35 -17.62
CA LYS A 185 -6.36 -34.91 -17.92
C LYS A 185 -7.12 -33.84 -18.68
N LEU A 186 -7.07 -33.93 -20.00
CA LEU A 186 -8.02 -33.29 -20.87
C LEU A 186 -9.27 -34.17 -20.84
N ASP A 187 -10.46 -33.59 -20.83
CA ASP A 187 -11.69 -34.39 -20.91
C ASP A 187 -11.59 -35.30 -22.14
N ALA A 188 -11.98 -36.56 -22.03
CA ALA A 188 -11.84 -37.55 -23.12
C ALA A 188 -12.45 -37.03 -24.44
N LEU A 189 -13.57 -36.31 -24.32
CA LEU A 189 -14.24 -35.63 -25.43
C LEU A 189 -13.37 -34.58 -26.13
N LEU A 190 -12.55 -33.86 -25.38
CA LEU A 190 -11.67 -32.81 -25.91
C LEU A 190 -10.38 -33.43 -26.51
N GLU A 191 -9.94 -34.61 -26.05
CA GLU A 191 -8.88 -35.37 -26.76
C GLU A 191 -9.38 -35.93 -28.09
N GLU A 192 -10.58 -36.48 -28.11
CA GLU A 192 -11.22 -36.96 -29.34
C GLU A 192 -11.40 -35.81 -30.33
N LEU A 193 -11.95 -34.67 -29.88
CA LEU A 193 -12.11 -33.48 -30.70
C LEU A 193 -10.77 -32.92 -31.19
N ALA A 194 -9.73 -32.91 -30.35
CA ALA A 194 -8.38 -32.52 -30.76
C ALA A 194 -7.81 -33.45 -31.84
N GLY A 195 -8.04 -34.76 -31.72
CA GLY A 195 -7.68 -35.74 -32.75
C GLY A 195 -8.40 -35.46 -34.08
N CYS A 196 -9.72 -35.25 -34.03
CA CYS A 196 -10.52 -34.93 -35.22
C CYS A 196 -10.09 -33.62 -35.88
N LYS A 197 -9.73 -32.60 -35.09
CA LYS A 197 -9.33 -31.27 -35.58
C LYS A 197 -7.82 -31.14 -35.83
N LYS A 198 -7.04 -32.21 -35.64
CA LYS A 198 -5.56 -32.20 -35.73
C LYS A 198 -4.89 -31.14 -34.84
N TRP A 199 -5.51 -30.81 -33.72
CA TRP A 199 -4.92 -29.91 -32.73
C TRP A 199 -3.77 -30.63 -32.01
N GLN A 200 -2.67 -29.93 -31.78
CA GLN A 200 -1.52 -30.48 -31.09
C GLN A 200 -1.37 -29.87 -29.70
N ARG A 201 -0.62 -30.53 -28.81
CA ARG A 201 -0.24 -29.92 -27.53
C ARG A 201 1.06 -29.13 -27.70
N CYS A 202 1.08 -27.89 -27.21
CA CYS A 202 2.30 -27.09 -27.13
C CYS A 202 3.37 -27.85 -26.32
N SER A 203 4.59 -27.96 -26.85
CA SER A 203 5.70 -28.66 -26.19
C SER A 203 6.11 -28.04 -24.85
N ASN A 204 5.90 -26.73 -24.70
CA ASN A 204 6.29 -25.98 -23.50
C ASN A 204 5.23 -26.07 -22.38
N CYS A 205 3.97 -25.74 -22.70
CA CYS A 205 2.88 -25.60 -21.71
C CYS A 205 1.78 -26.68 -21.81
N SER A 206 1.84 -27.54 -22.82
CA SER A 206 0.89 -28.64 -23.08
C SER A 206 -0.57 -28.23 -23.27
N ARG A 207 -0.82 -26.94 -23.52
CA ARG A 207 -2.13 -26.43 -23.99
C ARG A 207 -2.37 -26.90 -25.43
N LEU A 208 -3.63 -27.18 -25.78
CA LEU A 208 -4.02 -27.48 -27.15
C LEU A 208 -3.88 -26.23 -28.03
N ILE A 209 -3.33 -26.42 -29.22
CA ILE A 209 -3.11 -25.40 -30.24
C ILE A 209 -3.65 -25.89 -31.58
N GLU A 210 -4.34 -25.01 -32.29
CA GLU A 210 -4.83 -25.22 -33.64
C GLU A 210 -3.83 -24.65 -34.66
N LEU A 211 -3.54 -25.42 -35.71
CA LEU A 211 -2.82 -24.92 -36.89
C LEU A 211 -3.87 -24.43 -37.89
N SER A 212 -4.09 -23.12 -37.95
CA SER A 212 -5.09 -22.52 -38.84
C SER A 212 -4.64 -22.56 -40.31
N THR A 213 -3.37 -22.25 -40.60
CA THR A 213 -2.75 -22.29 -41.94
C THR A 213 -1.22 -22.19 -41.82
N GLY A 214 -0.44 -22.88 -42.67
CA GLY A 214 1.01 -22.64 -42.83
C GLY A 214 1.96 -23.77 -42.43
N CYS A 215 3.26 -23.44 -42.34
CA CYS A 215 4.37 -24.39 -42.09
C CYS A 215 4.40 -24.87 -40.63
N ASN A 216 4.83 -26.13 -40.42
CA ASN A 216 4.81 -26.85 -39.13
C ASN A 216 5.82 -26.35 -38.06
N HIS A 217 6.31 -25.12 -38.16
CA HIS A 217 7.30 -24.58 -37.22
C HIS A 217 6.59 -23.78 -36.11
N ILE A 218 6.45 -24.42 -34.94
CA ILE A 218 5.91 -23.80 -33.73
C ILE A 218 7.10 -23.35 -32.87
N THR A 219 7.33 -22.05 -32.79
CA THR A 219 8.28 -21.40 -31.83
C THR A 219 7.57 -20.93 -30.58
#